data_AF-A0A291JIF5-F1
#
_entry.id   AF-A0A291JIF5-F1
#
_cell.length_a   1.000
_cell.length_b   1.000
_cell.length_c   1.000
_cell.angle_alpha   90.00
_cell.angle_beta   90.00
_cell.angle_gamma   90.00
#
_symmetry.space_group_name_H-M   'P 1'
#
loop_
_entity.id
_entity.type
_entity.pdbx_description
1 polymer ?
#
loop_
_entity_poly.entity_id
_entity_poly.type
_entity_poly.pdbx_seq_one_letter_code
_entity_poly.pdbx_strand_id
1 'polypeptide(L)'
;MKRTVEKVLAWLGILIQFVVIFLMAIAAPFLNDESYKSSLMRSVENQDIIRDNLTQTETSQLLDNISQLFIIALGTVIITTILALIFVLLINKLPKTVGVILVLLAIVTVFTLNLLTALLWLIAGIILLVRQPNKKSKSKKIHKK
;
A
#
# COMPACT_ATOMS: atom_id res chain seq x y z
N MET A 1 -0.49 27.02 -12.46
CA MET A 1 -0.94 25.93 -13.35
C MET A 1 -1.41 24.80 -12.47
N LYS A 2 -2.51 24.18 -12.88
CA LYS A 2 -3.32 23.24 -12.11
C LYS A 2 -2.47 22.05 -11.62
N ARG A 3 -2.20 21.94 -10.31
CA ARG A 3 -1.69 20.71 -9.66
C ARG A 3 -2.73 19.57 -9.65
N THR A 4 -3.71 19.61 -10.55
CA THR A 4 -4.81 18.65 -10.63
C THR A 4 -4.28 17.25 -10.90
N VAL A 5 -3.30 17.09 -11.80
CA VAL A 5 -2.74 15.76 -12.10
C VAL A 5 -2.05 15.14 -10.88
N GLU A 6 -1.27 15.91 -10.11
CA GLU A 6 -0.63 15.42 -8.88
C GLU A 6 -1.67 15.01 -7.83
N LYS A 7 -2.69 15.84 -7.63
CA LYS A 7 -3.77 15.54 -6.68
C LYS A 7 -4.60 14.35 -7.13
N VAL A 8 -4.98 14.27 -8.40
CA VAL A 8 -5.79 13.19 -8.96
C VAL A 8 -5.04 11.87 -8.85
N LEU A 9 -3.73 11.83 -9.14
CA LEU A 9 -2.97 10.59 -9.06
C LEU A 9 -2.76 10.12 -7.62
N ALA A 10 -2.47 11.03 -6.69
CA ALA A 10 -2.39 10.73 -5.27
C ALA A 10 -3.75 10.24 -4.72
N TRP A 11 -4.84 10.89 -5.12
CA TRP A 11 -6.20 10.46 -4.78
C TRP A 11 -6.57 9.11 -5.40
N LEU A 12 -6.14 8.84 -6.62
CA LEU A 12 -6.36 7.55 -7.29
C LEU A 12 -5.65 6.43 -6.54
N GLY A 13 -4.42 6.68 -6.05
CA GLY A 13 -3.69 5.72 -5.24
C GLY A 13 -4.35 5.45 -3.89
N ILE A 14 -4.84 6.49 -3.22
CA ILE A 14 -5.61 6.32 -1.97
C ILE A 14 -6.90 5.54 -2.23
N LEU A 15 -7.63 5.86 -3.31
CA LEU A 15 -8.87 5.18 -3.67
C LEU A 15 -8.65 3.68 -3.87
N ILE A 16 -7.61 3.30 -4.62
CA ILE A 16 -7.28 1.89 -4.85
C ILE A 16 -6.86 1.20 -3.57
N GLN A 17 -6.09 1.87 -2.71
CA GLN A 17 -5.67 1.34 -1.42
C GLN A 17 -6.88 1.07 -0.52
N PHE A 18 -7.87 1.96 -0.57
CA PHE A 18 -9.12 1.81 0.16
C PHE A 18 -9.91 0.58 -0.31
N VAL A 19 -9.94 0.32 -1.63
CA VAL A 19 -10.56 -0.90 -2.19
C VAL A 19 -9.84 -2.17 -1.71
N VAL A 20 -8.50 -2.18 -1.70
CA VAL A 20 -7.71 -3.32 -1.21
C VAL A 20 -7.98 -3.57 0.27
N ILE A 21 -7.97 -2.51 1.10
CA ILE A 21 -8.29 -2.61 2.53
C ILE A 21 -9.70 -3.17 2.72
N PHE A 22 -10.66 -2.67 1.94
CA PHE A 22 -12.04 -3.13 2.03
C PHE A 22 -12.18 -4.63 1.70
N LEU A 23 -11.54 -5.09 0.62
CA LEU A 23 -11.52 -6.52 0.27
C LEU A 23 -10.84 -7.36 1.35
N MET A 24 -9.69 -6.92 1.85
CA MET A 24 -8.98 -7.63 2.90
C MET A 24 -9.75 -7.63 4.23
N ALA A 25 -10.45 -6.56 4.57
CA ALA A 25 -11.26 -6.46 5.78
C ALA A 25 -12.46 -7.44 5.75
N ILE A 26 -13.05 -7.65 4.56
CA ILE A 26 -14.07 -8.68 4.37
C ILE A 26 -13.45 -10.07 4.47
N ALA A 27 -12.26 -10.30 3.89
CA ALA A 27 -11.58 -11.60 3.91
C ALA A 27 -11.01 -11.98 5.29
N ALA A 28 -10.62 -11.01 6.11
CA ALA A 28 -10.03 -11.21 7.43
C ALA A 28 -10.82 -12.12 8.38
N PRO A 29 -12.14 -11.92 8.58
CA PRO A 29 -12.92 -12.81 9.45
C PRO A 29 -12.97 -14.25 8.92
N PHE A 30 -12.98 -14.46 7.60
CA PHE A 30 -12.98 -15.81 7.02
C PHE A 30 -11.65 -16.55 7.24
N LEU A 31 -10.52 -15.83 7.24
CA LEU A 31 -9.20 -16.42 7.49
C LEU A 31 -8.90 -16.62 8.98
N ASN A 32 -9.63 -15.93 9.86
CA ASN A 32 -9.46 -16.03 11.31
C ASN A 32 -10.46 -16.98 12.00
N ASP A 33 -11.46 -17.48 11.26
CA ASP A 33 -12.44 -18.42 11.79
C ASP A 33 -11.91 -19.87 11.71
N GLU A 34 -11.89 -20.54 12.86
CA GLU A 34 -11.46 -21.93 13.04
C GLU A 34 -12.23 -22.92 12.13
N SER A 35 -13.51 -22.65 11.84
CA SER A 35 -14.33 -23.50 10.96
C SER A 35 -13.90 -23.39 9.49
N TYR A 36 -13.50 -22.20 9.06
CA TYR A 36 -12.99 -21.99 7.71
C TYR A 36 -11.56 -22.51 7.57
N LYS A 37 -10.71 -22.28 8.58
CA LYS A 37 -9.35 -22.86 8.62
C LYS A 37 -9.35 -24.38 8.53
N SER A 38 -10.20 -25.06 9.30
CA SER A 38 -10.30 -26.53 9.26
C SER A 38 -10.82 -27.07 7.92
N SER A 39 -11.72 -26.34 7.25
CA SER A 39 -12.20 -26.67 5.92
C SER A 39 -11.12 -26.47 4.84
N LEU A 40 -10.33 -25.40 4.96
CA LEU A 40 -9.18 -25.15 4.11
C LEU A 40 -8.09 -26.21 4.34
N MET A 41 -7.82 -26.58 5.58
CA MET A 41 -6.84 -27.61 5.92
C MET A 41 -7.18 -28.96 5.27
N ARG A 42 -8.45 -29.38 5.32
CA ARG A 42 -8.93 -30.58 4.61
C ARG A 42 -8.78 -30.47 3.09
N SER A 43 -8.99 -29.28 2.53
CA SER A 43 -8.87 -29.05 1.09
C SER A 43 -7.40 -29.05 0.62
N VAL A 44 -6.51 -28.49 1.44
CA VAL A 44 -5.06 -28.44 1.20
C VAL A 44 -4.43 -29.82 1.42
N GLU A 45 -4.85 -30.56 2.43
CA GLU A 45 -4.42 -31.94 2.67
C GLU A 45 -4.91 -32.90 1.59
N ASN A 46 -6.03 -32.62 0.93
CA ASN A 46 -6.48 -33.43 -0.21
C ASN A 46 -5.74 -33.10 -1.53
N GLN A 47 -4.81 -32.13 -1.55
CA GLN A 47 -3.94 -31.91 -2.70
C GLN A 47 -2.71 -32.82 -2.63
N ASP A 48 -2.53 -33.64 -3.67
CA ASP A 48 -1.43 -34.61 -3.79
C ASP A 48 -0.03 -33.98 -3.60
N ILE A 49 0.14 -32.71 -3.97
CA ILE A 49 1.43 -31.97 -3.84
C ILE A 49 1.82 -31.77 -2.37
N ILE A 50 0.85 -31.59 -1.48
CA ILE A 50 1.10 -31.30 -0.07
C ILE A 50 1.21 -32.59 0.75
N ARG A 51 0.42 -33.63 0.43
CA ARG A 51 0.47 -34.94 1.11
C ARG A 51 1.84 -35.58 1.11
N ASP A 52 2.58 -35.47 0.01
CA ASP A 52 3.88 -36.12 -0.14
C ASP A 52 5.03 -35.31 0.49
N ASN A 53 4.83 -34.02 0.80
CA ASN A 53 5.92 -33.12 1.21
C ASN A 53 5.78 -32.55 2.63
N LEU A 54 4.57 -32.53 3.21
CA LEU A 54 4.31 -31.91 4.51
C LEU A 54 3.44 -32.79 5.39
N THR A 55 3.79 -32.86 6.68
CA THR A 55 2.97 -33.58 7.66
C THR A 55 1.71 -32.76 8.01
N GLN A 56 0.61 -33.38 8.46
CA GLN A 56 -0.60 -32.66 8.92
C GLN A 56 -0.27 -31.55 9.94
N THR A 57 0.65 -31.82 10.86
CA THR A 57 1.11 -30.86 11.89
C THR A 57 1.84 -29.65 11.30
N GLU A 58 2.59 -29.84 10.21
CA GLU A 58 3.29 -28.73 9.54
C GLU A 58 2.31 -27.89 8.71
N THR A 59 1.30 -28.54 8.13
CA THR A 59 0.26 -27.87 7.34
C THR A 59 -0.61 -26.95 8.19
N SER A 60 -0.99 -27.35 9.41
CA SER A 60 -1.72 -26.47 10.34
C SER A 60 -0.88 -25.28 10.79
N GLN A 61 0.39 -25.49 11.13
CA GLN A 61 1.32 -24.42 11.51
C GLN A 61 1.51 -23.40 10.37
N LEU A 62 1.60 -23.87 9.12
CA LEU A 62 1.68 -22.99 7.96
C LEU A 62 0.40 -22.15 7.77
N LEU A 63 -0.78 -22.76 7.89
CA LEU A 63 -2.07 -22.07 7.82
C LEU A 63 -2.24 -21.01 8.92
N ASP A 64 -1.80 -21.31 10.14
CA ASP A 64 -1.82 -20.35 11.24
C ASP A 64 -0.85 -19.20 11.01
N ASN A 65 0.37 -19.48 10.55
CA ASN A 65 1.34 -18.46 10.18
C ASN A 65 0.81 -17.55 9.06
N ILE A 66 0.19 -18.12 8.01
CA ILE A 66 -0.42 -17.35 6.93
C ILE A 66 -1.53 -16.44 7.46
N SER A 67 -2.40 -16.96 8.32
CA SER A 67 -3.50 -16.20 8.91
C SER A 67 -2.99 -15.05 9.78
N GLN A 68 -1.96 -15.30 10.58
CA GLN A 68 -1.32 -14.27 11.41
C GLN A 68 -0.61 -13.20 10.57
N LEU A 69 0.13 -13.61 9.53
CA LEU A 69 0.77 -12.69 8.58
C LEU A 69 -0.27 -11.84 7.85
N PHE A 70 -1.42 -12.40 7.51
CA PHE A 70 -2.51 -11.68 6.85
C PHE A 70 -3.06 -10.54 7.75
N ILE A 71 -3.28 -10.82 9.04
CA ILE A 71 -3.74 -9.81 10.02
C ILE A 71 -2.68 -8.71 10.21
N ILE A 72 -1.40 -9.09 10.32
CA ILE A 72 -0.29 -8.12 10.45
C ILE A 72 -0.16 -7.24 9.19
N ALA A 73 -0.28 -7.85 8.01
CA ALA A 73 -0.23 -7.14 6.73
C ALA A 73 -1.39 -6.14 6.61
N LEU A 74 -2.60 -6.54 7.00
CA LEU A 74 -3.77 -5.65 7.10
C LEU A 74 -3.50 -4.44 7.99
N GLY A 75 -2.99 -4.66 9.21
CA GLY A 75 -2.63 -3.58 10.13
C GLY A 75 -1.60 -2.62 9.54
N THR A 76 -0.56 -3.17 8.91
CA THR A 76 0.51 -2.38 8.27
C THR A 76 -0.04 -1.53 7.13
N VAL A 77 -0.89 -2.11 6.28
CA VAL A 77 -1.53 -1.39 5.17
C VAL A 77 -2.38 -0.22 5.67
N ILE A 78 -3.13 -0.38 6.76
CA ILE A 78 -3.93 0.70 7.35
C ILE A 78 -3.03 1.85 7.82
N ILE A 79 -1.96 1.54 8.57
CA ILE A 79 -1.01 2.53 9.08
C ILE A 79 -0.34 3.27 7.92
N THR A 80 0.12 2.55 6.91
CA THR A 80 0.73 3.13 5.70
C THR A 80 -0.26 4.04 4.96
N THR A 81 -1.53 3.66 4.88
CA THR A 81 -2.58 4.49 4.24
C THR A 81 -2.81 5.81 4.98
N ILE A 82 -2.79 5.78 6.31
CA ILE A 82 -2.92 7.00 7.14
C ILE A 82 -1.71 7.92 6.91
N LEU A 83 -0.49 7.37 6.87
CA LEU A 83 0.71 8.13 6.51
C LEU A 83 0.57 8.74 5.10
N ALA A 84 0.06 7.99 4.12
CA ALA A 84 -0.22 8.47 2.76
C ALA A 84 -1.06 9.74 2.79
N LEU A 85 -2.18 9.68 3.52
CA LEU A 85 -3.15 10.75 3.62
C LEU A 85 -2.50 12.03 4.15
N ILE A 86 -1.71 11.91 5.22
CA ILE A 86 -0.99 13.05 5.81
C ILE A 86 -0.04 13.67 4.77
N PHE A 87 0.71 12.85 4.04
CA PHE A 87 1.66 13.30 3.02
C PHE A 87 0.97 13.95 1.81
N VAL A 88 -0.16 13.41 1.35
CA VAL A 88 -0.95 13.97 0.26
C VAL A 88 -1.59 15.31 0.64
N LEU A 89 -1.96 15.52 1.90
CA LEU A 89 -2.38 16.83 2.39
C LEU A 89 -1.20 17.84 2.40
N LEU A 90 0.00 17.36 2.70
CA LEU A 90 1.22 18.19 2.74
C LEU A 90 1.81 18.51 1.35
N ILE A 91 1.30 17.89 0.28
CA ILE A 91 1.69 18.11 -1.12
C ILE A 91 1.64 19.59 -1.55
N ASN A 92 0.72 20.36 -0.95
CA ASN A 92 0.57 21.78 -1.24
C ASN A 92 1.71 22.63 -0.65
N LYS A 93 2.26 22.24 0.51
CA LYS A 93 3.30 23.00 1.21
C LYS A 93 4.71 22.62 0.76
N LEU A 94 5.04 21.31 0.66
CA LEU A 94 6.40 20.82 0.40
C LEU A 94 6.41 19.61 -0.56
N PRO A 95 6.12 19.81 -1.87
CA PRO A 95 5.98 18.69 -2.82
C PRO A 95 7.27 17.87 -2.98
N LYS A 96 8.45 18.49 -2.87
CA LYS A 96 9.74 17.78 -3.02
C LYS A 96 9.98 16.76 -1.90
N THR A 97 9.70 17.15 -0.65
CA THR A 97 9.88 16.30 0.52
C THR A 97 8.88 15.14 0.52
N VAL A 98 7.63 15.42 0.16
CA VAL A 98 6.59 14.39 0.05
C VAL A 98 6.96 13.34 -0.99
N GLY A 99 7.54 13.73 -2.13
CA GLY A 99 7.91 12.79 -3.19
C GLY A 99 8.95 11.77 -2.74
N VAL A 100 10.01 12.24 -2.07
CA VAL A 100 11.08 11.37 -1.54
C VAL A 100 10.53 10.40 -0.50
N ILE A 101 9.64 10.87 0.38
CA ILE A 101 9.04 10.02 1.41
C ILE A 101 8.10 8.98 0.80
N LEU A 102 7.33 9.31 -0.24
CA LEU A 102 6.50 8.35 -0.95
C LEU A 102 7.34 7.26 -1.63
N VAL A 103 8.50 7.61 -2.21
CA VAL A 103 9.44 6.61 -2.76
C VAL A 103 10.01 5.72 -1.67
N LEU A 104 10.37 6.28 -0.51
CA LEU A 104 10.81 5.47 0.64
C LEU A 104 9.71 4.54 1.14
N LEU A 105 8.47 5.03 1.22
CA LEU A 105 7.32 4.19 1.57
C LEU A 105 7.10 3.08 0.55
N ALA A 106 7.27 3.36 -0.75
CA ALA A 106 7.19 2.35 -1.79
C ALA A 106 8.18 1.21 -1.53
N ILE A 107 9.44 1.53 -1.26
CA ILE A 107 10.49 0.55 -0.97
C ILE A 107 10.10 -0.29 0.26
N VAL A 108 9.64 0.35 1.34
CA VAL A 108 9.19 -0.36 2.55
C VAL A 108 8.00 -1.29 2.23
N THR A 109 7.04 -0.84 1.44
CA THR A 109 5.87 -1.65 1.07
C THR A 109 6.19 -2.85 0.16
N VAL A 110 7.31 -2.80 -0.60
CA VAL A 110 7.79 -3.97 -1.36
C VAL A 110 8.17 -5.10 -0.42
N PHE A 111 8.81 -4.79 0.71
CA PHE A 111 9.17 -5.80 1.73
C PHE A 111 7.95 -6.45 2.37
N THR A 112 6.80 -5.79 2.36
CA THR A 112 5.53 -6.33 2.88
C THR A 112 4.78 -7.17 1.82
N LEU A 113 5.44 -7.55 0.71
CA LEU A 113 4.86 -8.29 -0.44
C LEU A 113 3.68 -7.57 -1.11
N ASN A 114 3.47 -6.29 -0.82
CA ASN A 114 2.35 -5.52 -1.36
C ASN A 114 2.79 -4.77 -2.63
N LEU A 115 3.17 -5.55 -3.65
CA LEU A 115 3.77 -5.06 -4.90
C LEU A 115 2.86 -4.07 -5.65
N LEU A 116 1.56 -4.34 -5.66
CA LEU A 116 0.58 -3.47 -6.30
C LEU A 116 0.57 -2.10 -5.65
N THR A 117 0.47 -2.07 -4.31
CA THR A 117 0.55 -0.85 -3.53
C THR A 117 1.89 -0.15 -3.77
N ALA A 118 3.02 -0.86 -3.60
CA ALA A 118 4.35 -0.29 -3.76
C ALA A 118 4.55 0.43 -5.11
N LEU A 119 4.06 -0.16 -6.20
CA LEU A 119 4.13 0.46 -7.52
C LEU A 119 3.39 1.79 -7.59
N LEU A 120 2.21 1.88 -6.97
CA LEU A 120 1.46 3.14 -6.88
C LEU A 120 2.19 4.21 -6.08
N TRP A 121 2.79 3.86 -4.93
CA TRP A 121 3.58 4.79 -4.12
C TRP A 121 4.83 5.28 -4.87
N LEU A 122 5.47 4.39 -5.62
CA LEU A 122 6.64 4.70 -6.44
C LEU A 122 6.30 5.68 -7.56
N ILE A 123 5.23 5.40 -8.31
CA ILE A 123 4.76 6.28 -9.39
C ILE A 123 4.37 7.66 -8.83
N ALA A 124 3.63 7.70 -7.72
CA ALA A 124 3.24 8.95 -7.07
C ALA A 124 4.46 9.75 -6.59
N GLY A 125 5.45 9.08 -5.99
CA GLY A 125 6.68 9.69 -5.52
C GLY A 125 7.53 10.28 -6.64
N ILE A 126 7.74 9.53 -7.73
CA ILE A 126 8.51 9.97 -8.90
C ILE A 126 7.85 11.19 -9.56
N ILE A 127 6.53 11.17 -9.75
CA ILE A 127 5.82 12.28 -10.37
C ILE A 127 5.92 13.56 -9.54
N LEU A 128 5.97 13.43 -8.22
CA LEU A 128 6.17 14.56 -7.31
C LEU A 128 7.60 15.09 -7.32
N LEU A 129 8.60 14.22 -7.49
CA LEU A 129 10.01 14.59 -7.61
C LEU A 129 10.31 15.28 -8.94
N VAL A 130 9.79 14.76 -10.04
CA VAL A 130 10.05 15.26 -11.40
C VAL A 130 9.37 16.62 -11.64
N ARG A 131 8.21 16.87 -11.03
CA ARG A 131 7.54 18.16 -11.18
C ARG A 131 8.10 19.21 -10.22
N GLN A 132 8.89 20.13 -10.77
CA GLN A 132 9.32 21.32 -10.03
C GLN A 132 8.09 22.11 -9.52
N PRO A 133 8.12 22.65 -8.28
CA PRO A 133 7.10 23.59 -7.85
C PRO A 133 7.16 24.76 -8.83
N ASN A 134 6.11 24.92 -9.64
CA ASN A 134 5.96 26.06 -10.52
C ASN A 134 6.13 27.33 -9.69
N LYS A 135 7.34 27.91 -9.72
CA LYS A 135 7.61 29.26 -9.27
C LYS A 135 6.82 30.15 -10.21
N LYS A 136 5.55 30.39 -9.90
CA LYS A 136 4.84 31.53 -10.48
C LYS A 136 5.58 32.78 -9.98
N SER A 137 6.50 33.25 -10.81
CA SER A 137 6.77 34.65 -11.06
C SER A 137 6.80 35.55 -9.81
N LYS A 138 7.92 35.57 -9.10
CA LYS A 138 8.42 36.80 -8.47
C LYS A 138 9.51 37.42 -9.36
N SER A 139 9.19 37.67 -10.63
CA SER A 139 9.97 38.56 -11.48
C SER A 139 9.01 39.54 -12.15
N LYS A 140 8.55 40.50 -11.35
CA LYS A 140 7.97 41.78 -11.80
C LYS A 140 7.81 42.69 -10.57
N LYS A 141 8.93 43.21 -10.06
CA LYS A 141 8.99 44.52 -9.40
C LYS A 141 10.17 45.26 -10.04
N ILE A 142 9.89 45.85 -11.21
CA ILE A 142 9.87 47.30 -11.41
C ILE A 142 11.30 47.86 -11.39
N HIS A 143 11.96 47.79 -12.54
CA HIS A 143 12.73 48.93 -13.04
C HIS A 143 11.73 49.81 -13.79
N LYS A 144 11.36 50.94 -13.20
CA LYS A 144 10.93 52.11 -13.95
C LYS A 144 11.78 53.26 -13.45
N LYS A 145 12.45 53.88 -14.43
CA LYS A 145 13.28 55.08 -14.37
C LYS A 145 12.59 56.21 -13.61
#